data_AF-A0A7S3K8D7-F1
#
_entry.id   AF-A0A7S3K8D7-F1
#
_cell.length_a   1.000
_cell.length_b   1.000
_cell.length_c   1.000
_cell.angle_alpha   90.00
_cell.angle_beta   90.00
_cell.angle_gamma   90.00
#
_symmetry.space_group_name_H-M   'P 1'
#
loop_
_entity.id
_entity.type
_entity.pdbx_description
1 polymer ?
#
loop_
_entity_poly.entity_id
_entity_poly.type
_entity_poly.pdbx_seq_one_letter_code
_entity_poly.pdbx_strand_id
1 'polypeptide(L)'
;NIKMEGPAQDPVEETEQYHWPALESDPEIFTGYMNKLGMSIDWHICEIFGMDDDCLSFVPRPCVGVIVTFERTEDRDDGKPGDGTSSTLVPFYMKQTGTLDNACGIIACLHAIINHTSDISLAADSILDKFKKDTADKTPEERASYLEEFKDFQEEHKSYASQGQTEAPTSSEKVNHH
;
A
#
# COMPACT_ATOMS: atom_id res chain seq x y z
N ASN A 1 -22.95 -9.37 56.17
CA ASN A 1 -22.72 -8.89 54.78
C ASN A 1 -21.38 -9.37 54.30
N ILE A 2 -21.36 -10.54 53.64
CA ILE A 2 -20.19 -11.07 52.94
C ILE A 2 -20.24 -10.44 51.54
N LYS A 3 -19.28 -9.57 51.22
CA LYS A 3 -19.09 -9.07 49.85
C LYS A 3 -18.40 -10.20 49.07
N MET A 4 -19.08 -10.75 48.08
CA MET A 4 -18.45 -11.61 47.08
C MET A 4 -17.67 -10.71 46.12
N GLU A 5 -16.36 -10.90 46.04
CA GLU A 5 -15.54 -10.33 44.96
C GLU A 5 -15.74 -11.19 43.71
N GLY A 6 -16.15 -10.54 42.61
CA GLY A 6 -16.23 -11.17 41.30
C GLY A 6 -14.85 -11.52 40.75
N PRO A 7 -14.76 -12.43 39.78
CA PRO A 7 -13.47 -12.87 39.24
C PRO A 7 -12.72 -11.68 38.62
N ALA A 8 -11.42 -11.61 38.90
CA ALA A 8 -10.50 -10.71 38.23
C ALA A 8 -10.58 -10.95 36.72
N GLN A 9 -10.82 -9.90 35.95
CA GLN A 9 -10.70 -9.95 34.50
C GLN A 9 -9.22 -10.07 34.15
N ASP A 10 -8.88 -11.09 33.37
CA ASP A 10 -7.54 -11.22 32.79
C ASP A 10 -7.24 -9.97 31.94
N PRO A 11 -6.00 -9.46 31.95
CA PRO A 11 -5.62 -8.33 31.12
C PRO A 11 -5.81 -8.69 29.65
N VAL A 12 -6.59 -7.87 28.93
CA VAL A 12 -6.70 -7.92 27.48
C VAL A 12 -5.30 -7.64 26.93
N GLU A 13 -4.71 -8.61 26.25
CA GLU A 13 -3.43 -8.47 25.57
C GLU A 13 -3.60 -7.42 24.46
N GLU A 14 -3.12 -6.19 24.67
CA GLU A 14 -3.02 -5.20 23.61
C GLU A 14 -2.02 -5.74 22.59
N THR A 15 -2.53 -6.27 21.48
CA THR A 15 -1.70 -6.63 20.34
C THR A 15 -1.04 -5.34 19.84
N GLU A 16 0.29 -5.21 19.96
CA GLU A 16 1.03 -4.07 19.40
C GLU A 16 0.70 -3.96 17.90
N GLN A 17 -0.05 -2.91 17.56
CA GLN A 17 -0.48 -2.64 16.19
C GLN A 17 0.71 -2.10 15.40
N TYR A 18 0.97 -2.69 14.23
CA TYR A 18 2.05 -2.22 13.37
C TYR A 18 1.73 -0.83 12.80
N HIS A 19 2.57 0.15 13.12
CA HIS A 19 2.49 1.49 12.54
C HIS A 19 3.33 1.54 11.26
N TRP A 20 2.67 1.78 10.13
CA TRP A 20 3.33 1.87 8.83
C TRP A 20 4.15 3.17 8.75
N PRO A 21 5.50 3.10 8.65
CA PRO A 21 6.31 4.28 8.39
C PRO A 21 6.01 4.84 6.99
N ALA A 22 6.11 6.16 6.85
CA ALA A 22 6.05 6.77 5.53
C ALA A 22 7.28 6.36 4.71
N LEU A 23 7.06 6.03 3.43
CA LEU A 23 8.14 5.86 2.47
C LEU A 23 8.39 7.17 1.73
N GLU A 24 9.66 7.46 1.50
CA GLU A 24 10.09 8.56 0.66
C GLU A 24 9.54 8.37 -0.76
N SER A 25 8.91 9.43 -1.30
CA SER A 25 8.22 9.43 -2.60
C SER A 25 9.21 9.47 -3.77
N ASP A 26 10.08 8.47 -3.86
CA ASP A 26 11.14 8.36 -4.85
C ASP A 26 10.96 7.11 -5.73
N PRO A 27 10.90 7.24 -7.07
CA PRO A 27 10.71 6.11 -7.98
C PRO A 27 11.73 4.97 -7.82
N GLU A 28 12.99 5.27 -7.47
CA GLU A 28 14.02 4.25 -7.25
C GLU A 28 13.76 3.46 -5.98
N ILE A 29 13.34 4.14 -4.90
CA ILE A 29 12.94 3.50 -3.64
C ILE A 29 11.76 2.57 -3.89
N PHE A 30 10.73 3.05 -4.56
CA PHE A 30 9.55 2.24 -4.89
C PHE A 30 9.88 1.06 -5.80
N THR A 31 10.72 1.27 -6.83
CA THR A 31 11.17 0.20 -7.74
C THR A 31 11.90 -0.89 -6.99
N GLY A 32 12.94 -0.52 -6.22
CA GLY A 32 13.73 -1.49 -5.48
C GLY A 32 12.90 -2.22 -4.42
N TYR A 33 11.98 -1.51 -3.77
CA TYR A 33 11.06 -2.12 -2.81
C TYR A 33 10.15 -3.16 -3.49
N MET A 34 9.51 -2.82 -4.61
CA MET A 34 8.65 -3.75 -5.33
C MET A 34 9.43 -4.94 -5.89
N ASN A 35 10.66 -4.73 -6.39
CA ASN A 35 11.52 -5.83 -6.83
C ASN A 35 11.89 -6.76 -5.67
N LYS A 36 12.18 -6.19 -4.49
CA LYS A 36 12.48 -6.95 -3.28
C LYS A 36 11.31 -7.81 -2.81
N LEU A 37 10.07 -7.32 -2.98
CA LEU A 37 8.85 -8.10 -2.72
C LEU A 37 8.53 -9.13 -3.83
N GLY A 38 9.28 -9.11 -4.93
CA GLY A 38 9.26 -10.12 -6.00
C GLY A 38 8.65 -9.67 -7.32
N MET A 39 8.49 -8.36 -7.57
CA MET A 39 8.20 -7.84 -8.90
C MET A 39 9.39 -8.07 -9.84
N SER A 40 9.15 -8.48 -11.09
CA SER A 40 10.22 -8.63 -12.08
C SER A 40 11.08 -7.36 -12.20
N ILE A 41 12.40 -7.56 -12.34
CA ILE A 41 13.39 -6.48 -12.55
C ILE A 41 13.25 -5.80 -13.93
N ASP A 42 12.46 -6.38 -14.84
CA ASP A 42 12.18 -5.79 -16.15
C ASP A 42 11.21 -4.59 -16.04
N TRP A 43 10.56 -4.43 -14.89
CA TRP A 43 9.63 -3.35 -14.59
C TRP A 43 10.19 -2.43 -13.52
N HIS A 44 9.93 -1.14 -13.68
CA HIS A 44 10.32 -0.11 -12.73
C HIS A 44 9.28 1.00 -12.69
N ILE A 45 9.32 1.77 -11.62
CA ILE A 45 8.54 2.99 -11.44
C ILE A 45 9.42 4.15 -11.88
N CYS A 46 8.87 5.05 -12.70
CA CYS A 46 9.59 6.22 -13.20
C CYS A 46 8.78 7.49 -12.96
N GLU A 47 9.48 8.62 -12.88
CA GLU A 47 8.85 9.93 -12.76
C GLU A 47 8.24 10.39 -14.08
N ILE A 48 7.08 11.06 -14.01
CA ILE A 48 6.46 11.76 -15.13
C ILE A 48 6.62 13.25 -14.89
N PHE A 49 7.51 13.90 -15.65
CA PHE A 49 7.82 15.33 -15.49
C PHE A 49 6.69 16.27 -15.94
N GLY A 50 5.80 15.79 -16.80
CA GLY A 50 4.72 16.57 -17.39
C GLY A 50 3.76 15.70 -18.20
N MET A 51 2.58 16.24 -18.48
CA MET A 51 1.50 15.55 -19.19
C MET A 51 1.37 15.99 -20.67
N ASP A 52 2.27 16.84 -21.15
CA ASP A 52 2.40 17.20 -22.56
C ASP A 52 3.16 16.12 -23.35
N ASP A 53 3.00 16.13 -24.67
CA ASP A 53 3.57 15.10 -25.56
C ASP A 53 5.09 15.01 -25.48
N ASP A 54 5.78 16.13 -25.26
CA ASP A 54 7.23 16.17 -25.16
C ASP A 54 7.69 15.48 -23.86
N CYS A 55 7.08 15.83 -22.72
CA CYS A 55 7.34 15.15 -21.45
C CYS A 55 6.99 13.66 -21.49
N LEU A 56 5.84 13.30 -22.06
CA LEU A 56 5.40 11.89 -22.17
C LEU A 56 6.26 11.07 -23.14
N SER A 57 7.01 11.72 -24.03
CA SER A 57 7.93 11.02 -24.93
C SER A 57 9.10 10.35 -24.19
N PHE A 58 9.47 10.86 -23.00
CA PHE A 58 10.53 10.30 -22.16
C PHE A 58 10.08 9.10 -21.33
N VAL A 59 8.77 8.85 -21.19
CA VAL A 59 8.24 7.73 -20.41
C VAL A 59 8.56 6.41 -21.14
N PRO A 60 9.29 5.48 -20.50
CA PRO A 60 9.55 4.16 -21.06
C PRO A 60 8.26 3.42 -21.41
N ARG A 61 8.31 2.62 -22.48
CA ARG A 61 7.17 1.81 -22.93
C ARG A 61 7.53 0.32 -22.91
N PRO A 62 6.57 -0.58 -22.61
CA PRO A 62 5.17 -0.30 -22.29
C PRO A 62 4.96 0.33 -20.89
N CYS A 63 3.88 1.10 -20.74
CA CYS A 63 3.43 1.63 -19.45
C CYS A 63 2.05 1.01 -19.13
N VAL A 64 1.93 0.39 -17.95
CA VAL A 64 0.73 -0.38 -17.55
C VAL A 64 -0.03 0.27 -16.39
N GLY A 65 0.51 1.32 -15.79
CA GLY A 65 -0.15 2.03 -14.70
C GLY A 65 0.48 3.39 -14.48
N VAL A 66 -0.33 4.32 -13.97
CA VAL A 66 0.12 5.65 -13.55
C VAL A 66 -0.32 5.84 -12.10
N ILE A 67 0.64 6.13 -11.23
CA ILE A 67 0.40 6.48 -9.82
C ILE A 67 0.40 8.00 -9.74
N VAL A 68 -0.65 8.57 -9.15
CA VAL A 68 -0.82 10.02 -9.05
C VAL A 68 -0.99 10.39 -7.58
N THR A 69 -0.07 11.19 -7.08
CA THR A 69 -0.17 11.78 -5.75
C THR A 69 -0.80 13.17 -5.86
N PHE A 70 -1.78 13.47 -5.01
CA PHE A 70 -2.39 14.79 -4.93
C PHE A 70 -2.57 15.23 -3.47
N GLU A 71 -2.52 16.54 -3.24
CA GLU A 71 -2.89 17.10 -1.95
C GLU A 71 -4.43 17.09 -1.79
N ARG A 72 -4.91 16.56 -0.67
CA ARG A 72 -6.31 16.67 -0.28
C ARG A 72 -6.55 18.08 0.24
N THR A 73 -7.09 18.96 -0.60
CA THR A 73 -7.60 20.26 -0.17
C THR A 73 -8.93 20.08 0.56
N GLU A 74 -9.16 20.81 1.66
CA GLU A 74 -10.41 20.74 2.46
C GLU A 74 -11.69 21.01 1.64
N ASP A 75 -11.55 21.72 0.50
CA ASP A 75 -12.65 22.07 -0.41
C ASP A 75 -12.92 21.03 -1.51
N ARG A 76 -12.18 19.92 -1.58
CA ARG A 76 -12.52 18.83 -2.48
C ARG A 76 -13.68 18.06 -1.88
N ASP A 77 -14.87 18.30 -2.43
CA ASP A 77 -15.95 17.32 -2.41
C ASP A 77 -15.37 16.02 -2.98
N ASP A 78 -15.05 15.07 -2.10
CA ASP A 78 -14.51 13.74 -2.41
C ASP A 78 -15.49 12.88 -3.23
N GLY A 79 -16.57 13.52 -3.69
CA GLY A 79 -17.72 12.89 -4.27
C GLY A 79 -18.44 12.09 -3.21
N LYS A 80 -19.62 11.59 -3.56
CA LYS A 80 -20.17 10.47 -2.80
C LYS A 80 -19.19 9.30 -2.95
N PRO A 81 -18.88 8.57 -1.86
CA PRO A 81 -18.24 7.27 -1.98
C PRO A 81 -18.97 6.50 -3.08
N GLY A 82 -18.22 5.98 -4.05
CA GLY A 82 -18.80 5.16 -5.11
C GLY A 82 -19.69 4.08 -4.49
N ASP A 83 -20.76 3.70 -5.16
CA ASP A 83 -21.78 2.75 -4.68
C ASP A 83 -21.26 1.31 -4.44
N GLY A 84 -19.95 1.11 -4.39
CA GLY A 84 -19.26 -0.16 -4.23
C GLY A 84 -19.17 -0.97 -5.53
N THR A 85 -19.96 -0.65 -6.56
CA THR A 85 -20.00 -1.43 -7.81
C THR A 85 -18.70 -1.32 -8.60
N SER A 86 -17.99 -0.20 -8.49
CA SER A 86 -16.73 0.04 -9.20
C SER A 86 -15.61 -0.93 -8.82
N SER A 87 -15.64 -1.52 -7.62
CA SER A 87 -14.64 -2.50 -7.18
C SER A 87 -14.65 -3.79 -8.01
N THR A 88 -15.74 -4.07 -8.72
CA THR A 88 -15.89 -5.23 -9.62
C THR A 88 -15.38 -4.98 -11.04
N LEU A 89 -15.00 -3.73 -11.37
CA LEU A 89 -14.50 -3.36 -12.70
C LEU A 89 -13.07 -3.87 -12.94
N VAL A 90 -12.34 -4.18 -11.87
CA VAL A 90 -10.95 -4.66 -11.91
C VAL A 90 -10.81 -5.97 -11.14
N PRO A 91 -9.92 -6.87 -11.55
CA PRO A 91 -9.67 -8.13 -10.83
C PRO A 91 -9.25 -7.93 -9.37
N PHE A 92 -8.47 -6.88 -9.10
CA PHE A 92 -7.93 -6.60 -7.78
C PHE A 92 -8.18 -5.15 -7.36
N TYR A 93 -8.85 -4.99 -6.23
CA TYR A 93 -9.04 -3.72 -5.54
C TYR A 93 -9.01 -3.98 -4.03
N MET A 94 -8.37 -3.09 -3.28
CA MET A 94 -8.31 -3.13 -1.82
C MET A 94 -8.53 -1.75 -1.26
N LYS A 95 -9.14 -1.68 -0.08
CA LYS A 95 -9.28 -0.41 0.66
C LYS A 95 -7.97 -0.05 1.35
N GLN A 96 -7.86 1.23 1.66
CA GLN A 96 -6.89 1.74 2.64
C GLN A 96 -7.65 2.04 3.93
N THR A 97 -7.21 1.44 5.04
CA THR A 97 -7.74 1.66 6.38
C THR A 97 -6.89 2.67 7.12
N GLY A 98 -7.34 3.15 8.28
CA GLY A 98 -6.55 4.07 9.13
C GLY A 98 -5.21 3.48 9.58
N THR A 99 -5.13 2.16 9.75
CA THR A 99 -3.87 1.47 10.06
C THR A 99 -2.86 1.59 8.91
N LEU A 100 -3.33 1.78 7.68
CA LEU A 100 -2.55 1.88 6.45
C LEU A 100 -2.38 3.34 5.98
N ASP A 101 -2.56 4.34 6.84
CA ASP A 101 -2.56 5.77 6.45
C ASP A 101 -1.29 6.20 5.68
N ASN A 102 -0.12 5.69 6.07
CA ASN A 102 1.16 5.98 5.39
C ASN A 102 1.52 5.00 4.27
N ALA A 103 0.62 4.07 3.92
CA ALA A 103 0.87 3.03 2.93
C ALA A 103 0.20 3.31 1.56
N CYS A 104 -0.36 4.51 1.33
CA CYS A 104 -1.11 4.82 0.10
C CYS A 104 -0.31 4.55 -1.18
N GLY A 105 0.94 5.00 -1.24
CA GLY A 105 1.81 4.75 -2.40
C GLY A 105 2.06 3.25 -2.63
N ILE A 106 2.19 2.47 -1.56
CA ILE A 106 2.37 1.02 -1.65
C ILE A 106 1.09 0.36 -2.14
N ILE A 107 -0.06 0.77 -1.63
CA ILE A 107 -1.37 0.27 -2.07
C ILE A 107 -1.58 0.59 -3.56
N ALA A 108 -1.21 1.78 -4.02
CA ALA A 108 -1.26 2.16 -5.43
C ALA A 108 -0.36 1.25 -6.29
N CYS A 109 0.85 0.91 -5.82
CA CYS A 109 1.72 -0.07 -6.49
C CYS A 109 1.09 -1.46 -6.54
N LEU A 110 0.50 -1.92 -5.43
CA LEU A 110 -0.19 -3.23 -5.38
C LEU A 110 -1.34 -3.28 -6.39
N HIS A 111 -2.14 -2.21 -6.50
CA HIS A 111 -3.19 -2.10 -7.51
C HIS A 111 -2.61 -2.17 -8.93
N ALA A 112 -1.56 -1.41 -9.23
CA ALA A 112 -0.95 -1.42 -10.56
C ALA A 112 -0.39 -2.79 -10.93
N ILE A 113 0.38 -3.41 -10.02
CA ILE A 113 1.10 -4.66 -10.26
C ILE A 113 0.13 -5.86 -10.34
N ILE A 114 -0.75 -6.03 -9.36
CA ILE A 114 -1.58 -7.24 -9.24
C ILE A 114 -2.59 -7.33 -10.40
N ASN A 115 -3.13 -6.19 -10.85
CA ASN A 115 -4.04 -6.15 -11.99
C ASN A 115 -3.36 -6.41 -13.35
N HIS A 116 -2.02 -6.35 -13.43
CA HIS A 116 -1.25 -6.54 -14.67
C HIS A 116 -0.29 -7.72 -14.59
N THR A 117 -0.61 -8.75 -13.80
CA THR A 117 0.23 -9.95 -13.68
C THR A 117 0.30 -10.82 -14.95
N SER A 118 -0.48 -10.49 -15.99
CA SER A 118 -0.28 -11.00 -17.36
C SER A 118 1.03 -10.50 -17.98
N ASP A 119 1.47 -9.30 -17.61
CA ASP A 119 2.61 -8.60 -18.19
C ASP A 119 3.77 -8.50 -17.18
N ILE A 120 3.44 -8.28 -15.90
CA ILE A 120 4.38 -8.21 -14.79
C ILE A 120 4.48 -9.57 -14.12
N SER A 121 5.56 -10.29 -14.41
CA SER A 121 5.85 -11.54 -13.71
C SER A 121 6.20 -11.29 -12.24
N LEU A 122 5.63 -12.11 -11.36
CA LEU A 122 5.99 -12.18 -9.94
C LEU A 122 6.86 -13.41 -9.71
N ALA A 123 7.94 -13.26 -8.93
CA ALA A 123 8.76 -14.39 -8.53
C ALA A 123 7.93 -15.39 -7.71
N ALA A 124 8.06 -16.68 -8.02
CA ALA A 124 7.31 -17.72 -7.33
C ALA A 124 7.63 -17.71 -5.82
N ASP A 125 6.60 -17.82 -5.00
CA ASP A 125 6.67 -17.81 -3.53
C ASP A 125 7.22 -16.52 -2.91
N SER A 126 7.30 -15.44 -3.72
CA SER A 126 7.62 -14.11 -3.22
C SER A 126 6.49 -13.53 -2.36
N ILE A 127 6.78 -12.42 -1.67
CA ILE A 127 5.80 -11.73 -0.82
C ILE A 127 4.60 -11.27 -1.67
N LEU A 128 4.83 -10.67 -2.85
CA LEU A 128 3.75 -10.28 -3.77
C LEU A 128 2.97 -11.48 -4.31
N ASP A 129 3.64 -12.57 -4.67
CA ASP A 129 2.98 -13.78 -5.18
C ASP A 129 2.08 -14.43 -4.12
N LYS A 130 2.57 -14.56 -2.88
CA LYS A 130 1.79 -15.02 -1.72
C LYS A 130 0.62 -14.09 -1.43
N PHE A 131 0.86 -12.78 -1.33
CA PHE A 131 -0.20 -11.80 -1.08
C PHE A 131 -1.31 -11.89 -2.13
N LYS A 132 -0.95 -11.95 -3.43
CA LYS A 132 -1.91 -12.10 -4.52
C LYS A 132 -2.74 -13.38 -4.39
N LYS A 133 -2.10 -14.52 -4.10
CA LYS A 133 -2.77 -15.81 -3.96
C LYS A 133 -3.72 -15.82 -2.77
N ASP A 134 -3.24 -15.39 -1.62
CA ASP A 134 -3.98 -15.46 -0.36
C ASP A 134 -5.14 -14.46 -0.29
N THR A 135 -5.10 -13.41 -1.13
CA THR A 135 -6.13 -12.37 -1.16
C THR A 135 -7.04 -12.41 -2.40
N ALA A 136 -6.89 -13.42 -3.26
CA ALA A 136 -7.64 -13.55 -4.51
C ALA A 136 -9.17 -13.53 -4.28
N ASP A 137 -9.64 -14.35 -3.33
CA ASP A 137 -11.07 -14.52 -3.03
C ASP A 137 -11.60 -13.60 -1.91
N LYS A 138 -10.77 -12.65 -1.47
CA LYS A 138 -11.11 -11.72 -0.37
C LYS A 138 -11.82 -10.47 -0.89
N THR A 139 -12.69 -9.91 -0.05
CA THR A 139 -13.28 -8.58 -0.27
C THR A 139 -12.22 -7.47 -0.17
N PRO A 140 -12.50 -6.25 -0.68
CA PRO A 140 -11.57 -5.13 -0.58
C PRO A 140 -11.14 -4.78 0.86
N GLU A 141 -12.05 -4.93 1.82
CA GLU A 141 -11.80 -4.77 3.26
C GLU A 141 -10.89 -5.87 3.79
N GLU A 142 -11.19 -7.13 3.49
CA GLU A 142 -10.38 -8.27 3.94
C GLU A 142 -8.97 -8.28 3.32
N ARG A 143 -8.81 -7.73 2.11
CA ARG A 143 -7.49 -7.48 1.50
C ARG A 143 -6.67 -6.47 2.31
N ALA A 144 -7.32 -5.42 2.82
CA ALA A 144 -6.67 -4.43 3.67
C ALA A 144 -6.26 -5.03 5.02
N SER A 145 -7.20 -5.73 5.69
CA SER A 145 -6.90 -6.43 6.95
C SER A 145 -5.81 -7.48 6.79
N TYR A 146 -5.78 -8.20 5.65
CA TYR A 146 -4.68 -9.13 5.39
C TYR A 146 -3.33 -8.40 5.31
N LEU A 147 -3.24 -7.27 4.59
CA LEU A 147 -2.01 -6.48 4.52
C LEU A 147 -1.58 -5.98 5.92
N GLU A 148 -2.52 -5.57 6.77
CA GLU A 148 -2.28 -5.15 8.15
C GLU A 148 -1.71 -6.25 9.06
N GLU A 149 -1.86 -7.51 8.71
CA GLU A 149 -1.39 -8.66 9.50
C GLU A 149 -0.23 -9.40 8.84
N PHE A 150 0.06 -9.11 7.57
CA PHE A 150 1.02 -9.87 6.77
C PHE A 150 2.47 -9.57 7.16
N LYS A 151 3.03 -10.40 8.05
CA LYS A 151 4.35 -10.19 8.68
C LYS A 151 5.50 -10.06 7.70
N ASP A 152 5.58 -10.93 6.68
CA ASP A 152 6.63 -10.85 5.66
C ASP A 152 6.66 -9.45 5.00
N PHE A 153 5.48 -8.87 4.74
CA PHE A 153 5.34 -7.55 4.15
C PHE A 153 5.75 -6.44 5.14
N GLN A 154 5.30 -6.52 6.39
CA GLN A 154 5.64 -5.55 7.44
C GLN A 154 7.14 -5.49 7.74
N GLU A 155 7.80 -6.64 7.77
CA GLU A 155 9.23 -6.75 8.01
C GLU A 155 10.03 -6.10 6.87
N GLU A 156 9.69 -6.43 5.62
CA GLU A 156 10.37 -5.83 4.48
C GLU A 156 10.07 -4.32 4.38
N HIS A 157 8.83 -3.90 4.62
CA HIS A 157 8.46 -2.49 4.63
C HIS A 157 9.25 -1.70 5.68
N LYS A 158 9.38 -2.23 6.90
CA LYS A 158 10.16 -1.62 7.98
C LYS A 158 11.65 -1.53 7.61
N SER A 159 12.21 -2.61 7.06
CA SER A 159 13.60 -2.65 6.58
C SER A 159 13.85 -1.58 5.52
N TYR A 160 12.94 -1.44 4.54
CA TYR A 160 13.09 -0.49 3.45
C TYR A 160 12.91 0.96 3.89
N ALA A 161 11.91 1.24 4.73
CA ALA A 161 11.67 2.58 5.26
C ALA A 161 12.85 3.12 6.09
N SER A 162 13.60 2.23 6.76
CA SER A 162 14.82 2.62 7.49
C SER A 162 16.03 2.96 6.61
N GLN A 163 15.96 2.74 5.29
CA GLN A 163 17.04 3.03 4.34
C GLN A 163 16.88 4.38 3.64
N GLY A 164 15.78 5.10 3.86
CA GLY A 164 15.52 6.41 3.27
C GLY A 164 16.60 7.43 3.61
N GLN A 165 16.83 8.38 2.69
CA GLN A 165 17.89 9.40 2.87
C GLN A 165 17.40 10.58 3.73
N THR A 166 16.09 10.71 3.91
CA THR A 166 15.45 11.68 4.78
C THR A 166 15.01 11.02 6.09
N GLU A 167 15.13 11.75 7.21
CA GLU A 167 14.56 11.29 8.47
C GLU A 167 13.05 11.13 8.27
N ALA A 168 12.53 9.92 8.53
CA ALA A 168 11.09 9.68 8.49
C ALA A 168 10.42 10.69 9.43
N PRO A 169 9.33 11.36 9.00
CA PRO A 169 8.65 12.32 9.86
C PRO A 169 8.28 11.63 11.16
N THR A 170 8.65 12.22 12.29
CA THR A 170 8.22 11.70 13.60
C THR A 170 6.69 11.64 13.56
N SER A 171 6.14 10.48 13.94
CA SER A 171 4.75 9.98 13.87
C SER A 171 3.57 10.94 14.17
N SER A 172 3.78 12.24 14.36
CA SER A 172 2.78 13.26 14.65
C SER A 172 2.50 14.27 13.53
N GLU A 173 3.22 14.22 12.40
CA GLU A 173 2.91 15.13 11.28
C GLU A 173 1.77 14.56 10.43
N LYS A 174 0.66 15.30 10.37
CA LYS A 174 -0.50 14.95 9.56
C LYS A 174 -0.14 15.07 8.08
N VAL A 175 0.04 13.93 7.41
CA VAL A 175 0.28 13.89 5.96
C VAL A 175 -1.05 14.17 5.24
N ASN A 176 -1.11 15.22 4.43
CA ASN A 176 -2.30 15.59 3.64
C ASN A 176 -2.20 15.15 2.16
N HIS A 177 -1.13 14.41 1.80
CA HIS A 177 -0.92 13.87 0.46
C HIS A 177 -1.50 12.45 0.37
N HIS A 178 -2.17 12.15 -0.73
CA HIS A 178 -2.70 10.82 -1.05
C HIS A 178 -2.27 10.43 -2.46
#